data_AF-Q2J9V0-F1
#
_entry.id   AF-Q2J9V0-F1
#
_cell.length_a   1.000
_cell.length_b   1.000
_cell.length_c   1.000
_cell.angle_alpha   90.00
_cell.angle_beta   90.00
_cell.angle_gamma   90.00
#
_symmetry.space_group_name_H-M   'P 1'
#
loop_
_entity.id
_entity.type
_entity.pdbx_description
1 polymer ?
#
loop_
_entity_poly.entity_id
_entity_poly.type
_entity_poly.pdbx_seq_one_letter_code
_entity_poly.pdbx_strand_id
1 'polypeptide(L)' 'MTIHAYVASIRTGQVLVVDPLAGVVSAAIGVGVLPFGVAVAPDGSRVYVTNFGGNDVSVVDTATGAVTG' A
#
# COMPACT_ATOMS: atom_id res chain seq x y z
N MET A 1 0.43 5.56 19.50
CA MET A 1 1.33 5.17 18.39
C MET A 1 0.59 4.11 17.60
N THR A 2 0.21 4.41 16.37
CA THR A 2 -0.54 3.46 15.52
C THR A 2 0.47 2.78 14.61
N ILE A 3 0.48 1.45 14.60
CA ILE A 3 1.35 0.66 13.73
C ILE A 3 0.47 0.17 12.58
N HIS A 4 0.93 0.36 11.35
CA HIS A 4 0.27 -0.15 10.15
C HIS A 4 1.24 -1.08 9.42
N ALA A 5 0.71 -2.20 8.93
CA ALA A 5 1.38 -3.00 7.91
C ALA A 5 0.70 -2.75 6.55
N TYR A 6 1.50 -2.73 5.49
CA TYR A 6 1.04 -2.54 4.12
C TYR A 6 1.33 -3.79 3.31
N VAL A 7 0.30 -4.41 2.76
CA VAL A 7 0.40 -5.69 2.07
C VAL A 7 -0.12 -5.54 0.64
N ALA A 8 0.72 -5.84 -0.36
CA ALA A 8 0.30 -5.87 -1.75
C ALA A 8 -0.63 -7.06 -2.01
N SER A 9 -1.83 -6.76 -2.50
CA SER A 9 -2.79 -7.75 -2.98
C SER A 9 -2.72 -7.83 -4.51
N ILE A 10 -1.89 -8.76 -4.99
CA ILE A 10 -1.58 -8.89 -6.42
C ILE A 10 -2.81 -9.11 -7.30
N ARG A 11 -3.85 -9.80 -6.77
CA ARG A 11 -5.05 -10.16 -7.52
C ARG A 11 -6.07 -9.04 -7.62
N THR A 12 -6.09 -8.12 -6.66
CA THR A 12 -7.12 -7.07 -6.58
C THR A 12 -6.60 -5.70 -6.99
N GLY A 13 -5.30 -5.55 -7.26
CA GLY A 13 -4.72 -4.24 -7.62
C GLY A 13 -4.77 -3.26 -6.44
N GLN A 14 -4.50 -3.76 -5.24
CA GLN A 14 -4.65 -2.98 -4.01
C GLN A 14 -3.44 -3.17 -3.09
N VAL A 15 -3.21 -2.18 -2.23
CA VAL A 15 -2.51 -2.36 -0.96
C VAL A 15 -3.53 -2.43 0.17
N LEU A 16 -3.44 -3.47 0.98
CA LEU A 16 -4.22 -3.61 2.20
C LEU A 16 -3.46 -2.96 3.34
N VAL A 17 -4.15 -2.10 4.09
CA VAL A 17 -3.67 -1.55 5.36
C VAL A 17 -4.18 -2.48 6.46
N VAL A 18 -3.25 -3.04 7.23
CA VAL A 18 -3.54 -4.01 8.29
C VAL A 18 -3.15 -3.39 9.63
N ASP A 19 -4.04 -3.53 10.61
CA ASP A 19 -3.69 -3.37 12.02
C ASP A 19 -3.06 -4.69 12.50
N PRO A 20 -1.74 -4.74 12.74
CA PRO A 20 -1.06 -5.97 13.11
C PRO A 20 -1.35 -6.42 14.54
N LEU A 21 -1.88 -5.55 15.40
CA LEU A 21 -2.22 -5.88 16.78
C LEU A 21 -3.60 -6.54 16.86
N ALA A 22 -4.54 -6.06 16.06
CA ALA A 22 -5.89 -6.62 15.97
C ALA A 22 -6.01 -7.75 14.91
N GLY A 23 -5.07 -7.84 13.97
CA GLY A 23 -5.09 -8.84 12.90
C GLY A 23 -6.19 -8.60 11.87
N VAL A 24 -6.61 -7.35 11.68
CA VAL A 24 -7.71 -6.98 10.77
C VAL A 24 -7.25 -6.01 9.69
N VAL A 25 -7.90 -6.08 8.52
CA VAL A 25 -7.72 -5.11 7.45
C VAL A 25 -8.53 -3.86 7.81
N SER A 26 -7.86 -2.71 7.93
CA SER A 26 -8.50 -1.44 8.25
C SER A 26 -8.82 -0.60 7.01
N ALA A 27 -8.10 -0.81 5.91
CA ALA A 27 -8.39 -0.17 4.63
C ALA A 27 -7.85 -0.97 3.44
N ALA A 28 -8.39 -0.70 2.26
CA ALA A 28 -7.87 -1.17 0.98
C ALA A 28 -7.70 0.03 0.05
N ILE A 29 -6.48 0.24 -0.43
CA ILE A 29 -6.10 1.38 -1.27
C ILE A 29 -5.83 0.85 -2.67
N GLY A 30 -6.57 1.36 -3.66
CA GLY A 30 -6.37 0.99 -5.07
C GLY A 30 -5.03 1.49 -5.58
N VAL A 31 -4.29 0.62 -6.27
CA VAL A 31 -2.99 0.91 -6.89
C VAL A 31 -3.00 0.37 -8.33
N GLY A 32 -1.82 0.22 -8.93
CA GLY A 32 -1.68 -0.31 -10.29
C GLY A 32 -1.89 -1.82 -10.41
N VAL A 33 -1.48 -2.35 -11.56
CA VAL A 33 -1.74 -3.73 -11.97
C VAL A 33 -0.67 -4.69 -11.45
N LEU A 34 -1.11 -5.82 -10.86
CA LEU A 34 -0.26 -6.84 -10.24
C LEU A 34 0.81 -6.24 -9.28
N PRO A 35 0.39 -5.56 -8.19
CA PRO A 35 1.33 -5.02 -7.21
C PRO A 35 2.13 -6.14 -6.54
N PHE A 36 3.43 -5.92 -6.35
CA PHE A 36 4.36 -6.96 -5.90
C PHE A 36 5.17 -6.54 -4.67
N GLY A 37 5.97 -5.48 -4.79
CA GLY A 37 6.81 -4.97 -3.72
C GLY A 37 6.16 -3.79 -3.00
N VAL A 38 6.36 -3.70 -1.68
CA VAL A 38 5.90 -2.59 -0.85
C VAL A 38 7.07 -2.06 -0.02
N ALA A 39 7.28 -0.76 -0.03
CA ALA A 39 8.24 -0.07 0.84
C ALA A 39 7.58 1.13 1.51
N VAL A 40 7.81 1.30 2.81
CA VAL A 40 7.29 2.43 3.59
C VAL A 40 8.43 3.44 3.80
N ALA A 41 8.15 4.72 3.60
CA ALA A 41 9.11 5.78 3.92
C ALA A 41 9.45 5.77 5.43
N PRO A 42 10.67 6.15 5.85
CA PRO A 42 11.05 6.11 7.27
C PRO A 42 10.19 6.98 8.19
N ASP A 43 9.63 8.07 7.66
CA ASP A 43 8.70 8.96 8.35
C ASP A 43 7.25 8.43 8.33
N GLY A 44 6.99 7.33 7.63
CA GLY A 44 5.68 6.73 7.46
C GLY A 44 4.71 7.52 6.57
N SER A 45 5.14 8.60 5.92
CA SER A 45 4.24 9.49 5.15
C SER A 45 3.84 8.93 3.79
N ARG A 46 4.66 8.01 3.25
CA ARG A 46 4.45 7.43 1.92
C ARG A 46 4.67 5.93 1.90
N VAL A 47 3.90 5.26 1.04
CA VAL A 47 4.10 3.86 0.66
C VAL A 47 4.33 3.77 -0.84
N TYR A 48 5.40 3.09 -1.23
CA TYR A 48 5.79 2.87 -2.61
C TYR A 48 5.47 1.44 -2.99
N VAL A 49 4.77 1.26 -4.11
CA VAL A 49 4.28 -0.04 -4.56
C VAL A 49 4.73 -0.27 -5.99
N THR A 50 5.50 -1.32 -6.23
CA THR A 50 5.87 -1.71 -7.59
C THR A 50 4.73 -2.49 -8.22
N ASN A 51 4.24 -2.00 -9.37
CA ASN A 51 3.14 -2.64 -10.09
C ASN A 51 3.72 -3.42 -11.26
N PHE A 52 3.97 -4.71 -11.04
CA PHE A 52 4.66 -5.56 -12.01
C PHE A 52 3.93 -5.63 -13.36
N GLY A 53 2.60 -5.67 -13.35
CA GLY A 53 1.80 -5.72 -14.58
C GLY A 53 1.61 -4.36 -15.24
N GLY A 54 1.75 -3.27 -14.48
CA GLY A 54 1.64 -1.90 -14.98
C GLY A 54 2.94 -1.32 -15.53
N ASN A 55 4.09 -1.91 -15.19
CA ASN A 55 5.43 -1.37 -15.46
C ASN A 55 5.62 0.05 -14.87
N ASP A 56 4.97 0.33 -13.75
CA ASP A 56 5.02 1.61 -13.05
C ASP A 56 5.12 1.42 -11.53
N VAL A 57 5.14 2.54 -10.79
CA VAL A 57 5.17 2.56 -9.33
C VAL A 57 4.05 3.48 -8.84
N SER A 58 3.19 2.95 -7.98
CA SER A 58 2.23 3.77 -7.24
C SER A 58 2.87 4.31 -5.97
N VAL A 59 2.64 5.60 -5.71
CA VAL A 59 3.00 6.29 -4.47
C VAL A 59 1.71 6.61 -3.73
N VAL A 60 1.57 6.06 -2.53
CA VAL A 60 0.40 6.24 -1.67
C VAL A 60 0.75 7.22 -0.55
N ASP A 61 -0.02 8.29 -0.41
CA ASP A 61 0.00 9.16 0.77
C ASP A 61 -0.74 8.47 1.92
N THR A 62 -0.08 8.24 3.06
CA THR A 62 -0.64 7.42 4.14
C THR A 62 -1.67 8.14 4.98
N ALA A 63 -1.69 9.47 4.97
CA ALA A 63 -2.65 10.27 5.72
C ALA A 63 -4.01 10.33 5.00
N THR A 64 -3.98 10.36 3.67
CA THR A 64 -5.17 10.58 2.82
C THR A 64 -5.58 9.35 2.03
N GLY A 65 -4.69 8.38 1.85
CA GLY A 65 -4.88 7.26 0.92
C GLY A 65 -4.81 7.66 -0.55
N ALA A 66 -4.43 8.90 -0.87
CA ALA A 66 -4.31 9.36 -2.25
C ALA A 66 -3.16 8.66 -2.95
N VAL A 67 -3.34 8.34 -4.24
CA VAL A 67 -2.36 7.62 -5.04
C VAL A 67 -1.91 8.47 -6.23
N THR A 68 -0.60 8.53 -6.43
CA THR A 68 0.04 9.17 -7.59
C THR A 68 1.02 8.22 -8.24
N GLY A 69 1.10 8.24 -9.57
CA GLY A 69 1.89 7.31 -10.37
C GLY A 69 1.13 6.98 -11.66
#